data_AF-A0A521PQ02-F1
#
_entry.id   AF-A0A521PQ02-F1
#
_cell.length_a   1.000
_cell.length_b   1.000
_cell.length_c   1.000
_cell.angle_alpha   90.00
_cell.angle_beta   90.00
_cell.angle_gamma   90.00
#
_symmetry.space_group_name_H-M   'P 1'
#
loop_
_entity.id
_entity.type
_entity.pdbx_description
1 polymer ?
#
loop_
_entity_poly.entity_id
_entity_poly.type
_entity_poly.pdbx_seq_one_letter_code
_entity_poly.pdbx_strand_id
1 'polypeptide(L)' 'MSDLTEVELRTLQALAQKNAGQDVGFVNIAAARTLVDLGMASRSHEGWDITPRGSSELARRGGPPN' A
#
# COMPACT_ATOMS: atom_id res chain seq x y z
N MET A 1 -5.39 0.78 -17.14
CA MET A 1 -5.01 -0.09 -16.01
C MET A 1 -3.77 0.55 -15.43
N SER A 2 -3.83 1.13 -14.23
CA SER A 2 -2.64 1.72 -13.63
C SER A 2 -1.77 0.57 -13.10
N ASP A 3 -0.81 0.13 -13.88
CA ASP A 3 0.21 -0.81 -13.43
C ASP A 3 1.04 -0.12 -12.35
N LEU A 4 0.81 -0.52 -11.09
CA LEU A 4 1.69 -0.12 -9.99
C LEU A 4 3.08 -0.66 -10.30
N THR A 5 4.07 0.21 -10.20
CA THR A 5 5.48 -0.20 -10.23
C THR A 5 5.75 -1.15 -9.07
N GLU A 6 6.83 -1.95 -9.18
CA GLU A 6 7.22 -2.87 -8.11
C GLU A 6 7.40 -2.14 -6.77
N VAL A 7 7.95 -0.92 -6.80
CA VAL A 7 8.15 -0.09 -5.61
C VAL A 7 6.81 0.34 -4.99
N GLU A 8 5.82 0.71 -5.81
CA GLU A 8 4.47 1.06 -5.34
C GLU A 8 3.74 -0.14 -4.79
N LEU A 9 3.86 -1.31 -5.42
CA LEU A 9 3.25 -2.53 -4.92
C LEU A 9 3.86 -2.96 -3.58
N ARG A 10 5.19 -2.93 -3.46
CA ARG A 10 5.90 -3.21 -2.20
C ARG A 10 5.51 -2.22 -1.10
N THR A 11 5.36 -0.95 -1.46
CA THR A 11 4.90 0.10 -0.52
C THR A 11 3.47 -0.20 -0.06
N LEU A 12 2.56 -0.52 -0.98
CA LEU A 12 1.17 -0.86 -0.66
C LEU A 12 1.09 -2.12 0.23
N GLN A 13 1.92 -3.13 -0.02
CA GLN A 13 2.05 -4.32 0.83
C GLN A 13 2.55 -3.96 2.22
N ALA A 14 3.56 -3.10 2.34
CA ALA A 14 4.06 -2.66 3.63
C ALA A 14 2.98 -1.90 4.43
N LEU A 15 2.18 -1.04 3.77
CA LEU A 15 1.07 -0.36 4.45
C LEU A 15 -0.02 -1.35 4.92
N ALA A 16 -0.30 -2.39 4.13
CA ALA A 16 -1.24 -3.44 4.53
C ALA A 16 -0.73 -4.24 5.74
N GLN A 17 0.56 -4.61 5.73
CA GLN A 17 1.21 -5.32 6.85
C GLN A 17 1.23 -4.46 8.11
N LYS A 18 1.58 -3.18 8.00
CA LYS A 18 1.50 -2.20 9.09
C LYS A 18 0.11 -2.15 9.71
N ASN A 19 -0.92 -2.07 8.87
CA ASN A 19 -2.31 -2.02 9.31
C ASN A 19 -2.77 -3.35 9.95
N ALA A 20 -2.14 -4.47 9.60
CA ALA A 20 -2.35 -5.77 10.26
C ALA A 20 -1.55 -5.92 11.57
N GLY A 21 -0.85 -4.88 12.02
CA GLY A 21 -0.03 -4.90 13.23
C GLY A 21 1.34 -5.56 13.05
N GLN A 22 1.78 -5.78 11.80
CA GLN A 22 3.13 -6.27 11.52
C GLN A 22 4.12 -5.10 11.45
N ASP A 23 5.34 -5.33 11.94
CA ASP A 23 6.41 -4.36 11.82
C ASP A 23 6.86 -4.25 10.36
N VAL A 24 6.92 -3.02 9.85
CA VAL A 24 7.43 -2.73 8.51
C VAL A 24 8.57 -1.74 8.57
N GLY A 25 9.76 -2.20 8.20
CA GLY A 25 10.99 -1.44 8.36
C GLY A 25 11.17 -0.26 7.40
N PHE A 26 10.53 -0.25 6.22
CA PHE A 26 10.69 0.85 5.26
C PHE A 26 9.49 1.05 4.33
N VAL A 27 8.96 2.27 4.32
CA VAL A 27 7.92 2.72 3.38
C VAL A 27 8.54 3.75 2.46
N ASN A 28 8.49 3.51 1.14
CA ASN A 28 9.00 4.47 0.17
C ASN A 28 8.03 5.67 0.08
N ILE A 29 8.52 6.86 0.46
CA ILE A 29 7.71 8.09 0.52
C ILE A 29 7.20 8.51 -0.86
N ALA A 30 8.00 8.37 -1.92
CA ALA A 30 7.61 8.76 -3.27
C ALA A 30 6.45 7.87 -3.75
N ALA A 31 6.57 6.56 -3.57
CA ALA A 31 5.51 5.61 -3.87
C ALA A 31 4.28 5.82 -2.99
N ALA A 32 4.45 6.08 -1.69
CA ALA A 32 3.33 6.34 -0.78
C ALA A 32 2.54 7.59 -1.22
N ARG A 33 3.22 8.64 -1.68
CA ARG A 33 2.56 9.83 -2.26
C ARG A 33 1.77 9.48 -3.51
N THR A 34 2.33 8.71 -4.45
CA THR A 34 1.58 8.26 -5.63
C THR A 34 0.36 7.44 -5.24
N LEU A 35 0.49 6.54 -4.25
CA LEU A 35 -0.64 5.76 -3.74
C LEU A 35 -1.71 6.64 -3.07
N VAL A 36 -1.33 7.75 -2.43
CA VAL A 36 -2.28 8.75 -1.92
C VAL A 36 -3.01 9.46 -3.06
N ASP A 37 -2.31 9.90 -4.10
CA ASP A 37 -2.91 10.49 -5.30
C ASP A 37 -3.88 9.51 -5.99
N LEU A 38 -3.58 8.22 -5.97
CA LEU A 38 -4.46 7.16 -6.49
C LEU A 38 -5.64 6.81 -5.56
N GLY A 39 -5.67 7.37 -4.34
CA GLY A 39 -6.66 7.06 -3.31
C GLY A 39 -6.55 5.65 -2.74
N MET A 40 -5.36 5.05 -2.82
CA MET A 40 -5.03 3.73 -2.27
C MET A 40 -4.37 3.82 -0.89
N ALA A 41 -3.67 4.92 -0.60
CA ALA A 41 -3.11 5.23 0.72
C ALA A 41 -3.66 6.55 1.26
N SER A 42 -3.46 6.80 2.55
CA SER A 42 -3.73 8.07 3.22
C SER A 42 -2.54 8.50 4.05
N ARG A 43 -2.35 9.81 4.20
CA ARG A 43 -1.37 10.39 5.11
C ARG A 43 -1.99 10.51 6.50
N SER A 44 -1.31 9.97 7.49
CA SER A 44 -1.71 9.98 8.91
C SER A 44 -0.65 10.66 9.77
N HIS A 45 -0.97 10.97 11.02
CA HIS A 45 -0.03 11.59 11.95
C HIS A 45 1.19 10.69 12.24
N GLU A 46 1.02 9.37 12.14
CA GLU A 46 2.07 8.36 12.32
C GLU A 46 2.67 7.87 10.98
N GLY A 47 2.50 8.65 9.90
CA GLY A 47 3.08 8.37 8.59
C GLY A 47 2.03 8.09 7.52
N TRP A 48 1.95 6.84 7.06
CA TRP A 48 1.08 6.42 5.96
C TRP A 48 0.24 5.23 6.40
N ASP A 49 -1.03 5.25 5.99
CA ASP A 49 -1.99 4.17 6.24
C ASP A 49 -2.61 3.71 4.92
N ILE A 50 -2.92 2.42 4.83
CA ILE A 50 -3.63 1.87 3.67
C ILE A 50 -5.11 2.22 3.75
N THR A 51 -5.71 2.59 2.62
CA THR A 51 -7.17 2.78 2.55
C THR A 51 -7.87 1.46 2.22
N PRO A 52 -9.20 1.33 2.46
CA PRO A 52 -9.96 0.17 2.04
C PRO A 52 -9.80 -0.14 0.54
N ARG A 53 -9.74 0.90 -0.30
CA ARG A 53 -9.51 0.78 -1.75
C ARG A 53 -8.15 0.18 -2.07
N GLY A 54 -7.10 0.63 -1.38
CA GLY A 54 -5.75 0.09 -1.52
C GLY A 54 -5.69 -1.38 -1.11
N SER A 55 -6.33 -1.75 -0.01
CA SER A 55 -6.41 -3.14 0.44
C SER A 55 -7.15 -4.04 -0.57
N SER A 56 -8.26 -3.56 -1.14
CA SER A 56 -8.99 -4.31 -2.19
C SER A 56 -8.16 -4.48 -3.45
N GLU A 57 -7.46 -3.44 -3.90
CA GLU A 57 -6.60 -3.54 -5.09
C GLU A 57 -5.39 -4.43 -4.83
N LEU A 58 -4.83 -4.40 -3.61
CA LEU A 58 -3.77 -5.31 -3.21
C LEU A 58 -4.26 -6.76 -3.19
N ALA A 59 -5.43 -7.04 -2.64
CA ALA A 59 -6.04 -8.38 -2.64
C ALA A 59 -6.34 -8.87 -4.06
N ARG A 60 -6.75 -7.98 -4.97
CA ARG A 60 -6.96 -8.28 -6.38
C ARG A 60 -5.66 -8.66 -7.10
N ARG A 61 -4.55 -8.03 -6.74
CA ARG A 61 -3.22 -8.24 -7.34
C ARG A 61 -2.46 -9.41 -6.71
N GLY A 62 -2.61 -9.60 -5.40
CA GLY A 62 -1.99 -10.67 -4.62
C GLY A 62 -2.91 -11.86 -4.43
N GLY A 63 -3.75 -12.19 -5.43
CA GLY A 63 -4.74 -13.27 -5.37
C GLY A 63 -4.20 -14.58 -4.77
N PRO A 64 -5.10 -15.44 -4.25
CA PRO A 64 -4.75 -16.58 -3.40
C PRO A 64 -3.71 -17.48 -4.09
N PRO A 65 -2.79 -18.12 -3.33
CA PRO A 65 -1.98 -19.17 -3.91
C PRO A 65 -2.93 -20.22 -4.49
N ASN A 66 -2.83 -20.44 -5.81
CA ASN A 66 -3.47 -21.54 -6.52
C ASN A 66 -2.93 -22.88 -6.01
#